data_AF-A0A9D5BAB8-F1
#
_entry.id   AF-A0A9D5BAB8-F1
#
_cell.length_a   1.000
_cell.length_b   1.000
_cell.length_c   1.000
_cell.angle_alpha   90.00
_cell.angle_beta   90.00
_cell.angle_gamma   90.00
#
_symmetry.space_group_name_H-M   'P 1'
#
loop_
_entity.id
_entity.type
_entity.pdbx_description
1 polymer ?
#
loop_
_entity_poly.entity_id
_entity_poly.type
_entity_poly.pdbx_seq_one_letter_code
_entity_poly.pdbx_strand_id
1 'polypeptide(L)'
;MNDLSIADEQNVGINMVEVTQGDQAEVSEDRRRKEYQRLAYPKEEENLIEFIKRCQKMRTKVMMCPRCSAIFDRKAATNLEAVDKAKRKENWGTTRYDPRRRG
;
A
#
# COMPACT_ATOMS: atom_id res chain seq x y z
N MET A 1 -16.52 18.30 -51.22
CA MET A 1 -15.40 18.77 -50.39
C MET A 1 -15.93 18.85 -48.97
N ASN A 2 -15.68 17.93 -48.04
CA ASN A 2 -14.62 16.93 -47.93
C ASN A 2 -15.18 15.65 -47.27
N ASP A 3 -14.83 14.51 -47.84
CA ASP A 3 -14.97 13.20 -47.18
C ASP A 3 -13.82 13.05 -46.18
N LEU A 4 -14.13 12.85 -44.90
CA LEU A 4 -13.14 12.43 -43.90
C LEU A 4 -13.17 10.91 -43.81
N SER A 5 -12.29 10.29 -44.60
CA SER A 5 -12.00 8.86 -44.54
C SER A 5 -11.35 8.51 -43.19
N ILE A 6 -12.02 7.71 -42.38
CA ILE A 6 -11.36 6.94 -41.31
C ILE A 6 -10.81 5.69 -42.00
N ALA A 7 -9.61 5.82 -42.56
CA ALA A 7 -8.76 4.71 -42.91
C ALA A 7 -7.64 4.69 -41.85
N ASP A 8 -7.70 3.68 -40.99
CA ASP A 8 -6.56 2.92 -40.47
C ASP A 8 -7.06 2.10 -39.28
N GLU A 9 -7.60 0.92 -39.57
CA GLU A 9 -7.66 -0.17 -38.62
C GLU A 9 -6.22 -0.56 -38.29
N GLN A 10 -5.60 0.14 -37.34
CA GLN A 10 -4.45 -0.41 -36.64
C GLN A 10 -4.98 -1.64 -35.91
N ASN A 11 -4.75 -2.81 -36.52
CA ASN A 11 -4.93 -4.11 -35.93
C ASN A 11 -4.06 -4.18 -34.66
N VAL A 12 -4.61 -3.73 -33.54
CA VAL A 12 -4.09 -3.98 -32.20
C VAL A 12 -4.30 -5.46 -31.95
N GLY A 13 -3.33 -6.26 -32.41
CA GLY A 13 -3.25 -7.67 -32.08
C GLY A 13 -3.22 -7.80 -30.57
N ILE A 14 -4.36 -8.18 -29.98
CA ILE A 14 -4.46 -8.51 -28.57
C ILE A 14 -3.61 -9.78 -28.40
N ASN A 15 -2.42 -9.63 -27.85
CA ASN A 15 -1.58 -10.77 -27.51
C ASN A 15 -2.21 -11.44 -26.29
N MET A 16 -2.96 -12.53 -26.49
CA MET A 16 -3.50 -13.31 -25.39
C MET A 16 -2.35 -14.03 -24.69
N VAL A 17 -2.04 -13.57 -23.47
CA VAL A 17 -1.13 -14.28 -22.57
C VAL A 17 -1.97 -15.30 -21.80
N GLU A 18 -1.66 -16.59 -21.95
CA GLU A 18 -2.26 -17.63 -21.12
C GLU A 18 -1.86 -17.42 -19.65
N VAL A 19 -2.82 -16.96 -18.84
CA VAL A 19 -2.67 -16.87 -17.39
C VAL A 19 -2.80 -18.29 -16.85
N THR A 20 -1.65 -18.91 -16.55
CA THR A 20 -1.59 -20.23 -15.92
C THR A 20 -1.97 -20.10 -14.45
N GLN A 21 -3.24 -20.38 -14.15
CA GLN A 21 -3.80 -20.87 -12.87
C GLN A 21 -3.00 -20.58 -11.58
N GLY A 22 -2.63 -19.32 -11.34
CA GLY A 22 -2.16 -18.81 -10.05
C GLY A 22 -3.31 -18.22 -9.20
N ASP A 23 -4.50 -18.16 -9.78
CA ASP A 23 -5.61 -17.32 -9.31
C ASP A 23 -6.17 -17.72 -7.94
N GLN A 24 -6.11 -19.01 -7.55
CA GLN A 24 -6.69 -19.44 -6.27
C GLN A 24 -5.89 -18.95 -5.07
N ALA A 25 -4.56 -18.83 -5.18
CA ALA A 25 -3.72 -18.33 -4.10
C ALA A 25 -3.89 -16.80 -3.95
N GLU A 26 -3.90 -16.06 -5.06
CA GLU A 26 -4.04 -14.61 -5.05
C GLU A 26 -5.42 -14.15 -4.55
N VAL A 27 -6.51 -14.82 -4.98
CA VAL A 27 -7.86 -14.55 -4.48
C VAL A 27 -7.96 -14.80 -2.97
N SER A 28 -7.23 -15.79 -2.45
CA SER A 28 -7.21 -16.10 -1.02
C SER A 28 -6.48 -15.03 -0.20
N GLU A 29 -5.36 -14.51 -0.70
CA GLU A 29 -4.56 -13.46 -0.06
C GLU A 29 -5.29 -12.11 -0.08
N ASP A 30 -5.94 -11.77 -1.18
CA ASP A 30 -6.75 -10.56 -1.30
C ASP A 30 -7.94 -10.57 -0.32
N ARG A 31 -8.57 -11.72 -0.14
CA ARG A 31 -9.64 -11.88 0.86
C ARG A 31 -9.12 -11.65 2.27
N ARG A 32 -7.98 -12.26 2.63
CA ARG A 32 -7.33 -12.07 3.94
C ARG A 32 -6.92 -10.62 4.16
N ARG A 33 -6.41 -9.94 3.12
CA ARG A 33 -6.03 -8.53 3.18
C ARG A 33 -7.24 -7.63 3.45
N LYS A 34 -8.35 -7.85 2.73
CA LYS A 34 -9.60 -7.10 2.93
C LYS A 34 -10.17 -7.32 4.33
N GLU A 35 -10.13 -8.56 4.82
CA GLU A 35 -10.56 -8.88 6.19
C GLU A 35 -9.68 -8.20 7.24
N TYR A 36 -8.36 -8.26 7.07
CA TYR A 36 -7.42 -7.60 7.98
C TYR A 36 -7.61 -6.07 7.99
N GLN A 37 -7.80 -5.43 6.82
CA GLN A 37 -8.09 -3.98 6.75
C GLN A 37 -9.37 -3.62 7.52
N ARG A 38 -10.43 -4.44 7.42
CA ARG A 38 -11.67 -4.22 8.19
C ARG A 38 -11.46 -4.33 9.70
N LEU A 39 -10.48 -5.12 10.15
CA LEU A 39 -10.19 -5.34 11.56
C LEU A 39 -9.14 -4.38 12.12
N ALA A 40 -8.22 -3.87 11.28
CA ALA A 40 -7.10 -3.05 11.71
C ALA A 40 -7.51 -1.61 12.07
N TYR A 41 -8.63 -1.11 11.53
CA TYR A 41 -9.09 0.25 11.77
C TYR A 41 -10.34 0.30 12.66
N PRO A 42 -10.54 1.40 13.42
CA PRO A 42 -11.77 1.64 14.14
C PRO A 42 -12.97 1.73 13.20
N LYS A 43 -14.14 1.30 13.67
CA LYS A 43 -15.42 1.53 12.99
C LYS A 43 -16.01 2.87 13.43
N GLU A 44 -16.91 3.44 12.63
CA GLU A 44 -17.54 4.73 12.91
C GLU A 44 -18.30 4.74 14.25
N GLU A 45 -18.93 3.62 14.59
CA GLU A 45 -19.70 3.45 15.83
C GLU A 45 -18.82 3.06 17.05
N GLU A 46 -17.55 2.72 16.84
CA GLU A 46 -16.69 2.13 17.87
C GLU A 46 -15.85 3.20 18.56
N ASN A 47 -15.94 3.28 19.90
CA ASN A 47 -15.07 4.18 20.65
C ASN A 47 -13.64 3.60 20.80
N LEU A 48 -12.68 4.44 21.18
CA LEU A 48 -11.27 4.04 21.30
C LEU A 48 -11.06 2.86 22.26
N ILE A 49 -11.81 2.80 23.36
CA ILE A 49 -11.67 1.71 24.36
C ILE A 49 -12.17 0.39 23.79
N GLU A 50 -13.32 0.40 23.11
CA GLU A 50 -13.88 -0.76 22.40
C GLU A 50 -12.92 -1.25 21.32
N PHE A 51 -12.37 -0.32 20.53
CA PHE A 51 -11.36 -0.65 19.53
C PHE A 51 -10.14 -1.35 20.13
N ILE A 52 -9.59 -0.83 21.23
CA ILE A 52 -8.43 -1.44 21.91
C ILE A 52 -8.79 -2.83 22.43
N LYS A 53 -9.96 -2.99 23.06
CA LYS A 53 -10.43 -4.31 23.56
C LYS A 53 -10.61 -5.31 22.41
N ARG A 54 -11.17 -4.87 21.28
CA ARG A 54 -11.31 -5.68 20.07
C ARG A 54 -9.95 -6.07 19.51
N CYS A 55 -8.99 -5.16 19.46
CA CYS A 55 -7.63 -5.46 19.02
C CYS A 55 -6.96 -6.52 19.90
N GLN A 56 -7.11 -6.41 21.23
CA GLN A 56 -6.60 -7.40 22.17
C GLN A 56 -7.24 -8.77 21.94
N LYS A 57 -8.57 -8.83 21.78
CA LYS A 57 -9.32 -10.08 21.55
C LYS A 57 -8.92 -10.75 20.23
N MET A 58 -8.77 -9.97 19.17
CA MET A 58 -8.43 -10.46 17.82
C MET A 58 -6.92 -10.63 17.59
N ARG A 59 -6.08 -10.27 18.57
CA ARG A 59 -4.61 -10.25 18.46
C ARG A 59 -4.10 -9.47 17.25
N THR A 60 -4.83 -8.42 16.84
CA THR A 60 -4.40 -7.52 15.76
C THR A 60 -3.34 -6.57 16.27
N LYS A 61 -2.24 -6.42 15.50
CA LYS A 61 -1.12 -5.53 15.86
C LYS A 61 -1.28 -4.19 15.16
N VAL A 62 -1.76 -3.20 15.88
CA VAL A 62 -1.89 -1.81 15.41
C VAL A 62 -0.92 -0.90 16.16
N MET A 63 -0.57 0.23 15.54
CA MET A 63 0.18 1.30 16.19
C MET A 63 -0.73 2.52 16.35
N MET A 64 -0.55 3.25 17.45
CA MET A 64 -1.31 4.46 17.73
C MET A 64 -0.35 5.62 17.92
N CYS A 65 -0.61 6.75 17.28
CA CYS A 65 0.17 7.96 17.51
C CYS A 65 -0.20 8.53 18.89
N PRO A 66 0.77 8.69 19.81
CA PRO A 66 0.48 9.20 21.15
C PRO A 66 0.05 10.68 21.16
N ARG A 67 0.26 11.42 20.06
CA ARG A 67 -0.06 12.85 19.96
C ARG A 67 -1.49 13.12 19.48
N CYS A 68 -1.97 12.36 18.50
CA CYS A 68 -3.28 12.57 17.88
C CYS A 68 -4.19 11.36 17.91
N SER A 69 -3.76 10.27 18.55
CA SER A 69 -4.48 8.98 18.64
C SER A 69 -4.81 8.35 17.28
N ALA A 70 -4.19 8.82 16.19
CA ALA A 70 -4.35 8.20 14.88
C ALA A 70 -3.86 6.76 14.90
N ILE A 71 -4.63 5.87 14.28
CA ILE A 71 -4.35 4.43 14.20
C ILE A 71 -3.65 4.12 12.89
N PHE A 72 -2.54 3.38 12.97
CA PHE A 72 -1.74 2.94 11.83
C PHE A 72 -1.61 1.42 11.85
N ASP A 73 -1.74 0.80 10.69
CA ASP A 73 -1.39 -0.60 10.51
C ASP A 73 0.12 -0.79 10.62
N ARG A 74 0.55 -1.64 11.55
CA ARG A 74 1.97 -1.94 11.78
C ARG A 74 2.65 -2.51 10.54
N LYS A 75 1.97 -3.39 9.80
CA LYS A 75 2.55 -4.04 8.61
C LYS A 75 2.73 -3.02 7.47
N ALA A 76 1.76 -2.15 7.29
CA ALA A 76 1.86 -1.04 6.34
C ALA A 76 3.02 -0.10 6.70
N ALA A 77 3.13 0.27 7.98
CA ALA A 77 4.21 1.12 8.47
C ALA A 77 5.60 0.50 8.24
N THR A 78 5.77 -0.80 8.56
CA THR A 78 7.06 -1.49 8.33
C THR A 78 7.45 -1.56 6.86
N ASN A 79 6.48 -1.72 5.96
CA ASN A 79 6.74 -1.76 4.52
C ASN A 79 7.20 -0.39 4.01
N LEU A 80 6.56 0.70 4.48
CA LEU A 80 6.98 2.06 4.15
C LEU A 80 8.38 2.37 4.66
N GLU A 81 8.69 1.98 5.90
CA GLU A 81 10.06 2.13 6.44
C GLU A 81 11.11 1.36 5.63
N ALA A 82 10.77 0.18 5.12
CA ALA A 82 11.66 -0.60 4.26
C ALA A 82 11.93 0.11 2.93
N VAL A 83 10.89 0.69 2.30
CA VAL A 83 11.03 1.50 1.08
C VAL A 83 11.90 2.72 1.33
N ASP A 84 11.69 3.44 2.43
CA ASP A 84 12.52 4.60 2.79
C ASP A 84 13.99 4.22 3.01
N LYS A 85 14.24 3.09 3.66
CA LYS A 85 15.60 2.55 3.83
C LYS A 85 16.24 2.17 2.50
N ALA A 86 15.47 1.60 1.57
CA ALA A 86 15.94 1.27 0.22
C ALA A 86 16.31 2.53 -0.58
N LYS A 87 15.45 3.56 -0.57
CA LYS A 87 15.74 4.86 -1.22
C LYS A 87 16.95 5.57 -0.62
N ARG A 88 17.11 5.52 0.71
CA ARG A 88 18.33 6.04 1.36
C ARG A 88 19.56 5.24 0.93
N LYS A 89 19.41 3.94 0.66
CA LYS A 89 20.52 3.10 0.17
C LYS A 89 20.91 3.42 -1.27
N GLU A 90 19.94 3.70 -2.12
CA GLU A 90 20.17 4.17 -3.49
C GLU A 90 20.90 5.54 -3.52
N ASN A 91 20.58 6.42 -2.57
CA ASN A 91 21.18 7.74 -2.44
C ASN A 91 22.55 7.79 -1.72
N TRP A 92 23.19 6.66 -1.39
CA TRP A 92 24.55 6.68 -0.78
C TRP A 92 25.62 7.29 -1.71
N GLY A 93 25.34 7.45 -3.01
CA GLY A 93 26.23 8.11 -3.97
C GLY A 93 26.05 9.62 -4.10
N THR A 94 24.98 10.21 -3.56
CA THR A 94 24.78 11.67 -3.56
C THR A 94 25.06 12.21 -2.17
N THR A 95 26.25 12.82 -2.00
CA THR A 95 26.60 13.58 -0.80
C THR A 95 25.45 14.52 -0.46
N ARG A 96 24.79 14.30 0.69
CA ARG A 96 23.80 15.25 1.20
C ARG A 96 24.53 16.58 1.37
N TYR A 97 24.11 17.61 0.63
CA TYR A 97 24.53 18.97 0.89
C TYR A 97 24.16 19.32 2.33
N ASP A 98 25.16 19.45 3.20
CA ASP A 98 25.01 19.89 4.58
C ASP A 98 25.51 21.35 4.66
N PRO A 99 24.62 22.35 4.75
CA PRO A 99 25.01 23.76 4.80
C PRO A 99 25.80 24.13 6.07
N ARG A 100 25.94 23.23 7.05
CA ARG A 100 26.71 23.45 8.29
C ARG A 100 28.17 23.01 8.23
N ARG A 101 28.63 22.42 7.12
CA ARG A 101 30.01 21.90 6.98
C ARG A 101 31.05 22.90 6.44
N ARG A 102 30.67 24.16 6.18
CA ARG A 102 31.63 25.25 5.95
C ARG A 102 31.73 26.09 7.23
N GLY A 103 32.61 25.67 8.13
CA GLY A 103 33.20 26.47 9.19
C GLY A 103 34.70 26.44 9.02
#